data_AF-A0A5R9KE24-F1
#
_entry.id   AF-A0A5R9KE24-F1
#
_cell.length_a   1.000
_cell.length_b   1.000
_cell.length_c   1.000
_cell.angle_alpha   90.00
_cell.angle_beta   90.00
_cell.angle_gamma   90.00
#
_symmetry.space_group_name_H-M   'P 1'
#
loop_
_entity.id
_entity.type
_entity.pdbx_description
1 polymer ?
#
loop_
_entity_poly.entity_id
_entity_poly.type
_entity_poly.pdbx_seq_one_letter_code
_entity_poly.pdbx_strand_id
1 'polypeptide(L)'
;MRNVMQKSNIYAYTELTKLVNELKDSSATGKLKERLKSQYAYFNIIEPRYFSETLLDEWENILSLIKYKGAKLDEEGKVVANEVRNTIDHLTDRECQVLVDKVYAIYDKVKEEYL
;
A
#
# COMPACT_ATOMS: atom_id res chain seq x y z
N MET A 1 19.79 15.12 -23.84
CA MET A 1 19.84 13.80 -23.19
C MET A 1 18.42 13.32 -23.02
N ARG A 2 18.02 12.18 -23.62
CA ARG A 2 16.74 11.55 -23.25
C ARG A 2 17.00 10.89 -21.91
N ASN A 3 16.44 11.44 -20.83
CA ASN A 3 16.32 10.67 -19.58
C ASN A 3 15.43 9.48 -19.91
N VAL A 4 16.03 8.30 -20.07
CA VAL A 4 15.27 7.05 -20.10
C VAL A 4 14.81 6.86 -18.67
N MET A 5 13.64 7.40 -18.34
CA MET A 5 13.03 7.20 -17.04
C MET A 5 12.84 5.70 -16.85
N GLN A 6 13.45 5.13 -15.80
CA GLN A 6 13.23 3.74 -15.48
C GLN A 6 11.77 3.54 -15.13
N LYS A 7 11.11 2.61 -15.82
CA LYS A 7 9.77 2.16 -15.46
C LYS A 7 9.83 1.42 -14.12
N SER A 8 8.71 1.39 -13.42
CA SER A 8 8.52 0.51 -12.26
C SER A 8 8.77 -0.94 -12.67
N ASN A 9 9.07 -1.81 -11.72
CA ASN A 9 9.23 -3.25 -11.92
C ASN A 9 7.87 -3.93 -12.18
N ILE A 10 7.84 -4.91 -13.09
CA ILE A 10 6.61 -5.64 -13.45
C ILE A 10 5.99 -6.37 -12.25
N TYR A 11 6.81 -6.73 -11.27
CA TYR A 11 6.37 -7.28 -10.00
C TYR A 11 5.46 -6.30 -9.24
N ALA A 12 5.82 -5.01 -9.13
CA ALA A 12 4.99 -4.01 -8.49
C ALA A 12 3.65 -3.85 -9.21
N TYR A 13 3.65 -3.80 -10.55
CA TYR A 13 2.40 -3.75 -11.33
C TYR A 13 1.51 -4.97 -11.07
N THR A 14 2.09 -6.17 -11.03
CA THR A 14 1.37 -7.42 -10.82
C THR A 14 0.74 -7.49 -9.43
N GLU A 15 1.51 -7.18 -8.38
CA GLU A 15 1.01 -7.22 -7.01
C GLU A 15 0.02 -6.07 -6.72
N LEU A 16 0.25 -4.86 -7.25
CA LEU A 16 -0.73 -3.78 -7.15
C LEU A 16 -2.04 -4.12 -7.85
N THR A 17 -1.99 -4.79 -9.01
CA THR A 17 -3.21 -5.24 -9.70
C THR A 17 -4.04 -6.15 -8.79
N LYS A 18 -3.40 -7.12 -8.13
CA LYS A 18 -4.08 -8.02 -7.19
C LYS A 18 -4.66 -7.25 -6.00
N LEU A 19 -3.85 -6.39 -5.36
CA LEU A 19 -4.29 -5.55 -4.24
C LEU A 19 -5.51 -4.70 -4.62
N VAL A 20 -5.47 -4.03 -5.76
CA VAL A 20 -6.57 -3.17 -6.23
C VAL A 20 -7.83 -3.98 -6.51
N ASN A 21 -7.71 -5.16 -7.10
CA ASN A 21 -8.86 -6.04 -7.35
C ASN A 21 -9.53 -6.48 -6.04
N GLU A 22 -8.75 -6.89 -5.04
CA GLU A 22 -9.25 -7.27 -3.72
C GLU A 22 -9.94 -6.10 -3.00
N LEU A 23 -9.40 -4.88 -3.14
CA LEU A 23 -10.01 -3.68 -2.54
C LEU A 23 -11.29 -3.26 -3.27
N LYS A 24 -11.36 -3.46 -4.59
CA LYS A 24 -12.53 -3.13 -5.42
C LYS A 24 -13.62 -4.20 -5.34
N ASP A 25 -13.34 -5.39 -4.83
CA ASP A 25 -14.30 -6.48 -4.77
C ASP A 25 -15.56 -6.05 -4.01
N SER A 26 -16.64 -5.87 -4.77
CA SER A 26 -17.97 -5.47 -4.31
C SER A 26 -18.76 -6.63 -3.72
N SER A 27 -18.33 -7.87 -3.94
CA SER A 27 -18.94 -9.08 -3.37
C SER A 27 -18.51 -9.34 -1.93
N ALA A 28 -17.38 -8.76 -1.51
CA ALA A 28 -16.89 -8.82 -0.15
C ALA A 28 -17.84 -8.05 0.80
N THR A 29 -18.65 -8.80 1.55
CA THR A 29 -19.45 -8.29 2.67
C THR A 29 -18.53 -7.81 3.80
N GLY A 30 -18.18 -6.52 3.80
CA GLY A 30 -17.34 -5.94 4.85
C GLY A 30 -17.09 -4.43 4.73
N LYS A 31 -16.92 -3.76 5.88
CA LYS A 31 -16.44 -2.37 5.93
C LYS A 31 -15.03 -2.32 5.33
N LEU A 32 -14.72 -1.26 4.56
CA LEU A 32 -13.46 -1.07 3.83
C LEU A 32 -12.19 -1.39 4.66
N LYS A 33 -12.23 -1.06 5.95
CA LYS A 33 -11.17 -1.39 6.92
C LYS A 33 -10.82 -2.88 6.96
N GLU A 34 -11.80 -3.76 7.02
CA GLU A 34 -11.53 -5.21 7.11
C GLU A 34 -10.91 -5.75 5.83
N ARG A 35 -11.31 -5.21 4.67
CA ARG A 35 -10.65 -5.53 3.39
C ARG A 35 -9.19 -5.09 3.42
N LEU A 36 -8.91 -3.83 3.77
CA LEU A 36 -7.52 -3.34 3.94
C LEU A 36 -6.72 -4.20 4.91
N LYS A 37 -7.31 -4.59 6.05
CA LYS A 37 -6.67 -5.45 7.05
C LYS A 37 -6.31 -6.81 6.49
N SER A 38 -7.16 -7.42 5.66
CA SER A 38 -6.84 -8.70 5.01
C SER A 38 -5.71 -8.57 4.00
N GLN A 39 -5.55 -7.39 3.40
CA GLN A 39 -4.54 -7.11 2.38
C GLN A 39 -3.24 -6.50 2.93
N TYR A 40 -3.04 -6.44 4.25
CA TYR A 40 -1.88 -5.80 4.89
C TYR A 40 -0.52 -6.31 4.37
N ALA A 41 -0.45 -7.58 3.95
CA ALA A 41 0.78 -8.20 3.46
C ALA A 41 1.33 -7.52 2.20
N TYR A 42 0.46 -6.99 1.33
CA TYR A 42 0.89 -6.29 0.11
C TYR A 42 1.79 -5.08 0.41
N PHE A 43 1.53 -4.37 1.51
CA PHE A 43 2.34 -3.22 1.92
C PHE A 43 3.71 -3.61 2.49
N ASN A 44 3.94 -4.90 2.76
CA ASN A 44 5.24 -5.42 3.18
C ASN A 44 6.04 -5.98 2.01
N ILE A 45 5.38 -6.58 1.01
CA ILE A 45 6.06 -7.24 -0.13
C ILE A 45 6.30 -6.29 -1.31
N ILE A 46 5.47 -5.25 -1.48
CA ILE A 46 5.67 -4.25 -2.53
C ILE A 46 6.64 -3.20 -1.98
N GLU A 47 7.93 -3.36 -2.25
CA GLU A 47 8.97 -2.47 -1.76
C GLU A 47 9.14 -1.21 -2.63
N PRO A 48 9.52 -0.05 -2.06
CA PRO A 48 9.76 1.19 -2.82
C PRO A 48 10.71 1.05 -4.02
N ARG A 49 11.74 0.20 -3.90
CA ARG A 49 12.71 -0.08 -4.99
C ARG A 49 12.08 -0.69 -6.25
N TYR A 50 10.82 -1.12 -6.19
CA TYR A 50 10.10 -1.63 -7.35
C TYR A 50 9.39 -0.54 -8.14
N PHE A 51 9.40 0.72 -7.70
CA PHE A 51 8.78 1.83 -8.43
C PHE A 51 9.81 2.61 -9.23
N SER A 52 9.35 3.28 -10.30
CA SER A 52 10.13 4.28 -11.00
C SER A 52 10.54 5.42 -10.07
N GLU A 53 11.60 6.15 -10.41
CA GLU A 53 12.06 7.31 -9.63
C GLU A 53 10.93 8.32 -9.37
N THR A 54 9.99 8.46 -10.29
CA THR A 54 8.84 9.38 -10.16
C THR A 54 7.70 8.86 -9.28
N LEU A 55 7.60 7.56 -9.07
CA LEU A 55 6.52 6.94 -8.28
C LEU A 55 6.99 6.42 -6.92
N LEU A 56 8.31 6.36 -6.71
CA LEU A 56 8.93 5.92 -5.46
C LEU A 56 8.42 6.74 -4.27
N ASP A 57 8.52 8.07 -4.34
CA ASP A 57 8.10 8.97 -3.26
C ASP A 57 6.60 8.81 -2.94
N GLU A 58 5.77 8.57 -3.96
CA GLU A 58 4.34 8.36 -3.76
C GLU A 58 4.05 7.07 -2.99
N TRP A 59 4.76 5.99 -3.30
CA TRP A 59 4.64 4.74 -2.56
C TRP A 59 5.17 4.87 -1.13
N GLU A 60 6.32 5.52 -0.95
CA GLU A 60 6.87 5.77 0.39
C GLU A 60 5.91 6.59 1.26
N ASN A 61 5.24 7.59 0.68
CA ASN A 61 4.20 8.35 1.36
C ASN A 61 3.03 7.45 1.80
N ILE A 62 2.60 6.49 0.97
CA ILE A 62 1.57 5.51 1.34
C ILE A 62 2.07 4.64 2.51
N LEU A 63 3.28 4.10 2.42
CA LEU A 63 3.87 3.28 3.49
C LEU A 63 4.02 4.06 4.80
N SER A 64 4.36 5.35 4.74
CA SER A 64 4.49 6.18 5.93
C SER A 64 3.18 6.29 6.70
N LEU A 65 2.04 6.40 6.02
CA LEU A 65 0.71 6.50 6.66
C LEU A 65 0.35 5.25 7.48
N ILE A 66 0.83 4.08 7.03
CA ILE A 66 0.54 2.78 7.66
C ILE A 66 1.64 2.27 8.58
N LYS A 67 2.82 2.90 8.58
CA LYS A 67 3.93 2.61 9.50
C LYS A 67 4.00 3.62 10.67
N TYR A 68 3.63 4.88 10.44
CA TYR A 68 3.78 5.98 11.41
C TYR A 68 2.93 5.81 12.69
N LYS A 69 1.83 5.06 12.65
CA LYS A 69 0.94 4.90 13.83
C LYS A 69 1.17 3.60 14.63
N GLY A 70 2.21 2.83 14.30
CA GLY A 70 2.38 1.47 14.79
C GLY A 70 3.72 1.20 15.45
N ALA A 71 3.99 1.81 16.60
CA ALA A 71 4.99 1.25 17.53
C ALA A 71 4.30 0.97 18.87
N LYS A 72 3.90 -0.29 19.07
CA LYS A 72 3.66 -0.84 20.42
C LYS A 72 4.73 -1.91 20.62
N LEU A 73 5.83 -1.47 21.21
CA LEU A 73 6.86 -2.36 21.74
C LEU A 73 6.29 -3.03 22.99
N ASP A 74 6.58 -4.31 23.21
CA ASP A 74 6.37 -4.88 24.56
C ASP A 74 7.39 -4.34 25.55
N GLU A 75 7.24 -4.76 26.80
CA GLU A 75 8.14 -4.45 27.91
C GLU A 75 9.59 -4.91 27.66
N GLU A 76 9.83 -5.77 26.67
CA GLU A 76 11.16 -6.24 26.24
C GLU A 76 11.70 -5.52 24.99
N GLY A 77 10.96 -4.55 24.44
CA GLY A 77 11.35 -3.84 23.22
C GLY A 77 11.13 -4.62 21.93
N LYS A 78 10.35 -5.71 21.95
CA LYS A 78 9.99 -6.49 20.76
C LYS A 78 8.68 -5.99 20.16
N VAL A 79 8.60 -6.07 18.83
CA VAL A 79 7.41 -5.72 18.05
C VAL A 79 6.38 -6.84 18.18
N VAL A 80 5.26 -6.59 18.87
CA VAL A 80 4.29 -7.65 19.23
C VAL A 80 3.15 -7.83 18.23
N ALA A 81 3.07 -7.01 17.17
CA ALA A 81 2.14 -7.25 16.06
C ALA A 81 2.59 -6.56 14.77
N ASN A 82 2.10 -7.05 13.62
CA ASN A 82 2.45 -6.47 12.32
C ASN A 82 2.02 -4.99 12.28
N GLU A 83 3.00 -4.09 12.20
CA GLU A 83 2.84 -2.64 12.35
C GLU A 83 1.77 -2.08 11.39
N VAL A 84 1.72 -2.63 10.17
CA VAL A 84 0.74 -2.24 9.15
C VAL A 84 -0.66 -2.67 9.56
N ARG A 85 -0.86 -3.93 9.94
CA ARG A 85 -2.19 -4.46 10.32
C ARG A 85 -2.76 -3.70 11.52
N ASN A 86 -1.91 -3.43 12.51
CA ASN A 86 -2.29 -2.65 13.69
C ASN A 86 -2.68 -1.22 13.34
N THR A 87 -1.86 -0.56 12.51
CA THR A 87 -2.16 0.81 12.09
C THR A 87 -3.52 0.89 11.38
N ILE A 88 -3.79 -0.04 10.46
CA ILE A 88 -5.08 -0.10 9.74
C ILE A 88 -6.25 -0.26 10.71
N ASP A 89 -6.10 -1.06 11.77
CA ASP A 89 -7.16 -1.26 12.78
C ASP A 89 -7.56 0.05 13.47
N HIS A 90 -6.60 0.95 13.68
CA HIS A 90 -6.78 2.25 14.31
C HIS A 90 -7.16 3.38 13.35
N LEU A 91 -7.23 3.13 12.03
CA LEU A 91 -7.70 4.13 11.07
C LEU A 91 -9.20 4.36 11.22
N THR A 92 -9.65 5.59 11.05
CA THR A 92 -11.07 5.89 10.83
C THR A 92 -11.52 5.43 9.44
N ASP A 93 -12.82 5.28 9.21
CA ASP A 93 -13.34 4.91 7.88
C ASP A 93 -12.91 5.90 6.79
N ARG A 94 -12.83 7.20 7.13
CA ARG A 94 -12.30 8.24 6.24
C ARG A 94 -10.84 8.04 5.90
N GLU A 95 -10.00 7.71 6.89
CA GLU A 95 -8.58 7.44 6.65
C GLU A 95 -8.36 6.16 5.85
N CYS A 96 -9.19 5.12 6.06
CA CYS A 96 -9.22 3.94 5.21
C CYS A 96 -9.52 4.30 3.75
N GLN A 97 -10.52 5.17 3.52
CA GLN A 97 -10.86 5.63 2.17
C GLN A 97 -9.68 6.38 1.53
N VAL A 98 -9.07 7.32 2.26
CA VAL A 98 -7.91 8.09 1.77
C VAL A 98 -6.74 7.17 1.41
N LEU A 99 -6.47 6.13 2.21
CA LEU A 99 -5.42 5.16 1.92
C LEU A 99 -5.71 4.40 0.62
N VAL A 100 -6.95 3.94 0.44
CA VAL A 100 -7.37 3.20 -0.76
C VAL A 100 -7.32 4.08 -2.00
N ASP A 101 -7.77 5.32 -1.91
CA ASP A 101 -7.72 6.28 -3.02
C ASP A 101 -6.27 6.52 -3.47
N LYS A 102 -5.33 6.61 -2.53
CA LYS A 102 -3.89 6.71 -2.84
C LYS A 102 -3.34 5.46 -3.53
N VAL A 103 -3.75 4.26 -3.06
CA VAL A 103 -3.39 2.99 -3.70
C VAL A 103 -3.93 2.90 -5.13
N TYR A 104 -5.15 3.37 -5.38
CA TYR A 104 -5.71 3.43 -6.73
C TYR A 104 -4.96 4.43 -7.61
N ALA A 105 -4.65 5.62 -7.11
CA ALA A 105 -3.92 6.63 -7.86
C ALA A 105 -2.52 6.17 -8.29
N ILE A 106 -1.76 5.52 -7.40
CA ILE A 106 -0.44 5.00 -7.78
C ILE A 106 -0.56 3.81 -8.73
N TYR A 107 -1.57 2.96 -8.57
CA TYR A 107 -1.83 1.87 -9.51
C TYR A 107 -2.09 2.38 -10.93
N ASP A 108 -2.93 3.41 -11.08
CA ASP A 108 -3.24 3.99 -12.39
C ASP A 108 -1.97 4.55 -13.06
N LYS A 109 -1.10 5.22 -12.29
CA LYS A 109 0.20 5.71 -12.79
C LYS A 109 1.16 4.58 -13.18
N VAL A 110 1.31 3.55 -12.35
CA VAL A 110 2.13 2.39 -12.69
C VAL A 110 1.59 1.72 -13.95
N LYS A 111 0.26 1.59 -14.08
CA LYS A 111 -0.39 1.01 -15.26
C LYS A 111 -0.08 1.79 -16.54
N GLU A 112 -0.04 3.12 -16.49
CA GLU A 112 0.35 3.98 -17.63
C GLU A 112 1.80 3.72 -18.09
N GLU A 113 2.69 3.22 -17.24
CA GLU A 113 4.05 2.85 -17.66
C GLU A 113 4.08 1.57 -18.53
N TYR A 114 3.00 0.79 -18.55
CA TYR A 114 2.90 -0.51 -19.24
C TYR A 114 1.92 -0.55 -20.41
N LEU A 115 1.13 0.49 -20.61
CA LEU A 115 0.20 0.66 -21.72
C LEU A 115 0.76 1.61 -22.78
#